data_AF-A0A7C5APY4-F1
#
_entry.id   AF-A0A7C5APY4-F1
#
_cell.length_a   1.000
_cell.length_b   1.000
_cell.length_c   1.000
_cell.angle_alpha   90.00
_cell.angle_beta   90.00
_cell.angle_gamma   90.00
#
_symmetry.space_group_name_H-M   'P 1'
#
loop_
_entity.id
_entity.type
_entity.pdbx_description
1 polymer ?
#
loop_
_entity_poly.entity_id
_entity_poly.type
_entity_poly.pdbx_seq_one_letter_code
_entity_poly.pdbx_strand_id
1 'polypeptide(L)'
;MPGPNEDRAARSIPTLPRKFQMLSEAAAWRIVERVRELMGQEHGWKLARGPDLSTRTRVQQVLDQVVRQEGLTLSRVDRQMLQGLVEAEVVGYGPLDPLLADPEVTEIMVNGPGLVYVERRGRIEETAVVFRDREHLMRIIERILSPLGRRVDE
;
A
#
# COMPACT_ATOMS: atom_id res chain seq x y z
N MET A 1 -27.86 -24.19 -32.77
CA MET A 1 -28.12 -24.48 -31.34
C MET A 1 -27.73 -23.23 -30.55
N PRO A 2 -28.62 -22.73 -29.67
CA PRO A 2 -28.60 -21.40 -29.05
C PRO A 2 -27.66 -21.31 -27.83
N GLY A 3 -27.20 -20.10 -27.50
CA GLY A 3 -26.70 -19.75 -26.16
C GLY A 3 -27.87 -19.64 -25.16
N PRO A 4 -27.63 -19.81 -23.84
CA PRO A 4 -27.45 -18.66 -22.93
C PRO A 4 -26.47 -19.03 -21.78
N ASN A 5 -26.01 -18.20 -20.83
CA ASN A 5 -26.55 -17.05 -20.10
C ASN A 5 -25.32 -16.43 -19.40
N GLU A 6 -24.91 -15.20 -19.66
CA GLU A 6 -25.36 -14.00 -18.96
C GLU A 6 -25.55 -14.14 -17.44
N ASP A 7 -24.76 -13.31 -16.76
CA ASP A 7 -24.92 -12.77 -15.41
C ASP A 7 -24.46 -13.58 -14.18
N ARG A 8 -23.84 -12.82 -13.26
CA ARG A 8 -23.22 -13.14 -11.95
C ARG A 8 -21.70 -13.33 -12.00
N ALA A 9 -20.85 -12.46 -11.46
CA ALA A 9 -21.06 -11.59 -10.32
C ALA A 9 -20.45 -10.20 -10.54
N ALA A 10 -21.35 -9.21 -10.46
CA ALA A 10 -21.16 -7.90 -9.90
C ALA A 10 -19.77 -7.60 -9.31
N ARG A 11 -19.14 -6.56 -9.89
CA ARG A 11 -18.47 -5.47 -9.18
C ARG A 11 -18.55 -5.62 -7.66
N SER A 12 -17.54 -6.23 -7.07
CA SER A 12 -17.36 -6.22 -5.63
C SER A 12 -15.93 -5.78 -5.38
N ILE A 13 -15.73 -4.47 -5.58
CA ILE A 13 -14.66 -3.76 -4.90
C ILE A 13 -14.84 -4.11 -3.42
N PRO A 14 -13.82 -4.66 -2.72
CA PRO A 14 -13.93 -4.92 -1.30
C PRO A 14 -14.34 -3.62 -0.62
N THR A 15 -15.57 -3.60 -0.11
CA THR A 15 -16.16 -2.40 0.46
C THR A 15 -15.51 -2.19 1.82
N LEU A 16 -14.72 -1.12 1.94
CA LEU A 16 -14.12 -0.71 3.20
C LEU A 16 -15.23 -0.57 4.27
N PRO A 17 -14.98 -1.01 5.51
CA PRO A 17 -15.97 -1.03 6.57
C PRO A 17 -16.63 0.33 6.81
N ARG A 18 -17.95 0.28 7.04
CA ARG A 18 -18.93 1.38 6.95
C ARG A 18 -18.88 2.44 8.08
N LYS A 19 -17.70 2.82 8.57
CA LYS A 19 -17.55 3.93 9.55
C LYS A 19 -16.66 5.03 8.98
N PHE A 20 -17.17 5.71 7.96
CA PHE A 20 -16.58 6.93 7.41
C PHE A 20 -17.52 8.11 7.69
N GLN A 21 -17.17 8.92 8.68
CA GLN A 21 -17.73 10.25 8.85
C GLN A 21 -16.56 11.23 8.71
N MET A 22 -16.29 11.67 7.47
CA MET A 22 -15.70 12.95 7.04
C MET A 22 -14.60 12.88 5.97
N LEU A 23 -13.83 11.80 5.82
CA LEU A 23 -12.83 11.67 4.74
C LEU A 23 -13.29 10.64 3.68
N SER A 24 -13.49 11.07 2.43
CA SER A 24 -13.75 10.13 1.33
C SER A 24 -12.48 9.33 1.00
N GLU A 25 -12.65 8.09 0.54
CA GLU A 25 -11.53 7.22 0.12
C GLU A 25 -10.63 7.92 -0.93
N ALA A 26 -11.23 8.66 -1.85
CA ALA A 26 -10.51 9.45 -2.84
C ALA A 26 -9.67 10.59 -2.22
N ALA A 27 -10.15 11.22 -1.13
CA ALA A 27 -9.38 12.25 -0.42
C ALA A 27 -8.21 11.64 0.36
N ALA A 28 -8.40 10.48 0.99
CA ALA A 28 -7.34 9.76 1.68
C ALA A 28 -6.19 9.42 0.71
N TRP A 29 -6.51 8.82 -0.44
CA TRP A 29 -5.51 8.47 -1.44
C TRP A 29 -4.81 9.68 -2.07
N ARG A 30 -5.50 10.81 -2.23
CA ARG A 30 -4.87 12.07 -2.67
C ARG A 30 -3.81 12.54 -1.69
N ILE A 31 -4.10 12.48 -0.38
CA ILE A 31 -3.13 12.86 0.66
C ILE A 31 -1.92 11.92 0.64
N VAL A 32 -2.15 10.61 0.50
CA VAL A 32 -1.06 9.62 0.41
C VAL A 32 -0.12 9.93 -0.76
N GLU A 33 -0.66 10.16 -1.97
CA GLU A 33 0.16 10.49 -3.15
C GLU A 33 0.91 11.82 -2.93
N ARG A 34 0.28 12.81 -2.29
CA ARG A 34 0.93 14.09 -2.01
C ARG A 34 2.07 13.97 -0.99
N VAL A 35 1.88 13.19 0.07
CA VAL A 35 2.95 12.90 1.04
C VAL A 35 4.08 12.16 0.35
N ARG A 36 3.76 11.19 -0.51
CA ARG A 36 4.75 10.44 -1.29
C ARG A 36 5.59 11.34 -2.19
N GLU A 37 4.97 12.26 -2.92
CA GLU A 37 5.71 13.23 -3.76
C GLU A 37 6.69 14.07 -2.96
N LEU A 38 6.26 14.62 -1.82
CA LEU A 38 7.12 15.45 -0.97
C LEU A 38 8.27 14.64 -0.35
N MET A 39 8.00 13.40 0.02
CA MET A 39 9.04 12.47 0.51
C MET A 39 10.03 12.07 -0.58
N GLY A 40 9.59 11.98 -1.85
CA GLY A 40 10.43 11.63 -3.00
C GLY A 40 11.31 12.75 -3.54
N GLN A 41 10.93 14.03 -3.33
CA GLN A 41 11.68 15.19 -3.82
C GLN A 41 12.92 15.53 -2.98
N GLU A 42 12.94 15.17 -1.69
CA GLU A 42 14.15 15.26 -0.88
C GLU A 42 15.10 14.14 -1.28
N HIS A 43 16.19 14.49 -1.98
CA HIS A 43 17.26 13.57 -2.38
C HIS A 43 17.84 12.86 -1.14
N GLY A 44 17.33 11.68 -0.81
CA GLY A 44 17.75 10.99 0.41
C GLY A 44 16.88 9.84 0.90
N TRP A 45 15.72 9.52 0.31
CA TRP A 45 14.92 8.36 0.71
C TRP A 45 15.52 7.01 0.24
N LYS A 46 16.83 6.84 0.43
CA LYS A 46 17.48 5.53 0.31
C LYS A 46 17.09 4.71 1.54
N LEU A 47 16.13 3.82 1.34
CA LEU A 47 15.79 2.75 2.27
C LEU A 47 17.00 1.84 2.45
N ALA A 48 17.84 2.17 3.42
CA ALA A 48 19.00 1.34 3.75
C ALA A 48 18.66 0.24 4.76
N ARG A 49 17.45 0.23 5.37
CA ARG A 49 16.97 -0.81 6.29
C ARG A 49 15.56 -0.47 6.82
N GLY A 50 14.51 -0.82 6.07
CA GLY A 50 13.11 -0.74 6.55
C GLY A 50 12.65 0.62 7.12
N PRO A 51 11.44 0.68 7.72
CA PRO A 51 10.97 1.86 8.45
C PRO A 51 11.79 2.06 9.75
N ASP A 52 12.80 2.92 9.73
CA ASP A 52 13.41 3.39 10.98
C ASP A 52 12.54 4.47 11.67
N LEU A 53 12.82 4.75 12.95
CA LEU A 53 12.07 5.75 13.73
C LEU A 53 12.13 7.15 13.12
N SER A 54 13.25 7.48 12.46
CA SER A 54 13.45 8.76 11.78
C SER A 54 12.51 8.91 10.58
N THR A 55 12.31 7.83 9.83
CA THR A 55 11.42 7.79 8.66
C THR A 55 9.96 7.94 9.07
N ARG A 56 9.53 7.24 10.13
CA ARG A 56 8.17 7.41 10.68
C ARG A 56 7.92 8.85 11.15
N THR A 57 8.88 9.43 11.86
CA THR A 57 8.81 10.82 12.33
C THR A 57 8.71 11.79 11.16
N ARG A 58 9.49 11.58 10.09
CA ARG A 58 9.42 12.41 8.88
C ARG A 58 8.08 12.29 8.18
N VAL A 59 7.55 11.08 8.03
CA VAL A 59 6.22 10.85 7.44
C VAL A 59 5.14 11.58 8.22
N GLN A 60 5.17 11.54 9.55
CA GLN A 60 4.24 12.30 10.38
C GLN A 60 4.32 13.81 10.12
N GLN A 61 5.53 14.36 10.01
CA GLN A 61 5.72 15.79 9.72
C GLN A 61 5.17 16.19 8.35
N VAL A 62 5.44 15.39 7.31
CA VAL A 62 4.96 15.67 5.95
C VAL A 62 3.45 15.51 5.87
N LEU A 63 2.89 14.48 6.52
CA LEU A 63 1.44 14.31 6.62
C LEU A 63 0.78 15.52 7.30
N ASP A 64 1.33 15.99 8.41
CA ASP A 64 0.85 17.17 9.13
C ASP A 64 0.88 18.42 8.24
N GLN A 65 1.93 18.57 7.45
CA GLN A 65 2.07 19.65 6.48
C GLN A 65 0.99 19.57 5.40
N VAL A 66 0.79 18.40 4.78
CA VAL A 66 -0.21 18.21 3.70
C VAL A 66 -1.62 18.44 4.23
N VAL A 67 -1.98 17.90 5.39
CA VAL A 67 -3.31 18.09 6.00
C VAL A 67 -3.58 19.58 6.26
N ARG A 68 -2.57 20.33 6.74
CA ARG A 68 -2.68 21.78 6.93
C ARG A 68 -2.83 22.54 5.61
N GLN A 69 -2.09 22.17 4.57
CA GLN A 69 -2.15 22.81 3.25
C GLN A 69 -3.49 22.60 2.56
N GLU A 70 -4.08 21.41 2.69
CA GLU A 70 -5.40 21.08 2.15
C GLU A 70 -6.56 21.69 2.98
N GLY A 71 -6.26 22.37 4.10
CA GLY A 71 -7.27 22.96 4.98
C GLY A 71 -8.18 21.93 5.66
N LEU A 72 -7.73 20.67 5.75
CA LEU A 72 -8.56 19.58 6.24
C LEU A 72 -8.58 19.54 7.76
N THR A 73 -9.80 19.49 8.31
CA THR A 73 -10.00 19.27 9.75
C THR A 73 -10.33 17.80 9.96
N LEU A 74 -9.35 17.00 10.38
CA LEU A 74 -9.52 15.58 10.60
C LEU A 74 -9.87 15.28 12.06
N SER A 75 -10.78 14.34 12.28
CA SER A 75 -10.98 13.77 13.61
C SER A 75 -9.71 13.02 14.05
N ARG A 76 -9.57 12.78 15.35
CA ARG A 76 -8.44 11.98 15.88
C ARG A 76 -8.40 10.59 15.23
N VAL A 77 -9.56 9.99 14.97
CA VAL A 77 -9.69 8.66 14.35
C VAL A 77 -9.24 8.69 12.90
N ASP A 78 -9.74 9.65 12.10
CA ASP A 78 -9.37 9.76 10.69
C ASP A 78 -7.87 10.05 10.53
N ARG A 79 -7.32 10.89 11.41
CA ARG A 79 -5.89 11.17 11.45
C ARG A 79 -5.08 9.91 11.72
N GLN A 80 -5.45 9.09 12.71
CA GLN A 80 -4.75 7.84 13.01
C GLN A 80 -4.83 6.85 11.86
N MET A 81 -5.99 6.74 11.22
CA MET A 81 -6.17 5.87 10.05
C MET A 81 -5.34 6.34 8.86
N LEU A 82 -5.39 7.63 8.54
CA LEU A 82 -4.62 8.23 7.45
C LEU A 82 -3.11 8.10 7.71
N GLN A 83 -2.68 8.27 8.95
CA GLN A 83 -1.29 8.05 9.34
C GLN A 83 -0.87 6.60 9.09
N GLY A 84 -1.67 5.61 9.52
CA GLY A 84 -1.37 4.20 9.27
C GLY A 84 -1.32 3.87 7.78
N LEU A 85 -2.24 4.42 6.99
CA LEU A 85 -2.27 4.26 5.53
C LEU A 85 -1.01 4.86 4.88
N VAL A 86 -0.65 6.09 5.25
CA VAL A 86 0.54 6.76 4.72
C VAL A 86 1.80 6.02 5.15
N GLU A 87 1.90 5.55 6.40
CA GLU A 87 3.04 4.75 6.85
C GLU A 87 3.18 3.45 6.05
N ALA A 88 2.08 2.73 5.81
CA ALA A 88 2.07 1.50 5.01
C ALA A 88 2.45 1.74 3.54
N GLU A 89 1.94 2.82 2.94
CA GLU A 89 2.14 3.09 1.51
C GLU A 89 3.48 3.77 1.21
N VAL A 90 3.87 4.73 2.05
CA VAL A 90 5.08 5.53 1.86
C VAL A 90 6.32 4.83 2.42
N VAL A 91 6.18 4.06 3.51
CA VAL A 91 7.33 3.42 4.20
C VAL A 91 7.28 1.91 4.20
N GLY A 92 6.13 1.30 4.53
CA GLY A 92 5.90 -0.14 4.51
C GLY A 92 5.79 -0.68 3.09
N TYR A 93 5.59 -1.97 2.88
CA TYR A 93 5.46 -2.61 1.57
C TYR A 93 4.02 -2.61 1.04
N GLY A 94 3.17 -1.72 1.58
CA GLY A 94 1.77 -1.55 1.21
C GLY A 94 0.98 -2.85 1.40
N PRO A 95 0.32 -3.38 0.36
CA PRO A 95 -0.53 -4.57 0.45
C PRO A 95 0.21 -5.84 0.89
N LEU A 96 1.56 -5.86 0.82
CA LEU A 96 2.38 -6.98 1.28
C LEU A 96 2.69 -6.96 2.79
N ASP A 97 2.50 -5.84 3.49
CA ASP A 97 2.84 -5.71 4.91
C ASP A 97 2.22 -6.80 5.80
N PRO A 98 0.93 -7.17 5.65
CA PRO A 98 0.34 -8.24 6.44
C PRO A 98 1.00 -9.60 6.20
N LEU A 99 1.46 -9.87 4.97
CA LEU A 99 2.14 -11.12 4.62
C LEU A 99 3.57 -11.16 5.16
N LEU A 100 4.26 -10.02 5.14
CA LEU A 100 5.62 -9.90 5.68
C LEU A 100 5.68 -9.93 7.20
N ALA A 101 4.61 -9.48 7.87
CA ALA A 101 4.46 -9.57 9.32
C ALA A 101 4.12 -10.99 9.81
N ASP A 102 3.71 -11.87 8.90
CA ASP A 102 3.25 -13.21 9.22
C ASP A 102 4.44 -14.19 9.31
N PRO A 103 4.74 -14.74 10.51
CA PRO A 103 5.89 -15.60 10.70
C PRO A 103 5.75 -16.97 10.01
N GLU A 104 4.56 -17.35 9.54
CA GLU A 104 4.35 -18.61 8.82
C GLU A 104 4.63 -18.50 7.33
N VAL A 105 4.73 -17.28 6.80
CA VAL A 105 5.03 -17.02 5.38
C VAL A 105 6.54 -17.14 5.17
N THR A 106 6.93 -18.12 4.34
CA THR A 106 8.34 -18.36 3.99
C THR A 106 8.72 -17.73 2.66
N GLU A 107 7.77 -17.63 1.73
CA GLU A 107 7.97 -17.06 0.41
C GLU A 107 6.72 -16.30 -0.06
N ILE A 108 6.91 -15.19 -0.78
CA ILE A 108 5.84 -14.42 -1.42
C ILE A 108 6.12 -14.40 -2.92
N MET A 109 5.18 -14.89 -3.71
CA MET A 109 5.25 -14.91 -5.17
C MET A 109 4.21 -13.97 -5.75
N VAL A 110 4.64 -13.05 -6.62
CA VAL A 110 3.75 -12.08 -7.26
C VAL A 110 3.83 -12.23 -8.78
N ASN A 111 2.74 -12.72 -9.37
CA ASN A 111 2.63 -12.92 -10.83
C ASN A 111 1.87 -11.76 -11.51
N GLY A 112 1.23 -10.88 -10.74
CA GLY A 112 0.53 -9.71 -11.24
C GLY A 112 -0.21 -8.96 -10.15
N PRO A 113 -0.86 -7.83 -10.46
CA PRO A 113 -1.51 -6.97 -9.46
C PRO A 113 -2.59 -7.66 -8.62
N GLY A 114 -3.24 -8.70 -9.13
CA GLY A 114 -4.22 -9.50 -8.38
C GLY A 114 -3.83 -10.97 -8.24
N LEU A 115 -2.58 -11.33 -8.52
CA LEU A 115 -2.11 -12.72 -8.50
C LEU A 115 -0.94 -12.85 -7.55
N VAL A 116 -1.25 -12.98 -6.26
CA VAL A 116 -0.28 -13.04 -5.17
C VAL A 116 -0.47 -14.35 -4.40
N TYR A 117 0.61 -15.11 -4.30
CA TYR A 117 0.68 -16.38 -3.61
C TYR A 117 1.69 -16.32 -2.47
N VAL A 118 1.49 -17.12 -1.44
CA VAL A 118 2.45 -17.31 -0.35
C VAL A 118 2.73 -18.78 -0.13
N GLU A 119 3.94 -19.09 0.30
CA GLU A 119 4.25 -20.38 0.86
C GLU A 119 4.10 -20.34 2.38
N ARG A 120 3.30 -21.27 2.92
CA ARG A 120 3.14 -21.49 4.36
C ARG A 120 3.37 -22.96 4.66
N ARG A 121 4.34 -23.25 5.54
CA ARG A 121 4.63 -24.62 5.98
C ARG A 121 4.81 -25.61 4.80
N GLY A 122 5.44 -25.18 3.71
CA GLY A 122 5.66 -26.02 2.52
C GLY A 122 4.48 -26.10 1.54
N ARG A 123 3.43 -25.28 1.69
CA ARG A 123 2.26 -25.26 0.82
C ARG A 123 2.05 -23.89 0.21
N ILE A 124 1.78 -23.85 -1.10
CA ILE A 124 1.45 -22.64 -1.82
C ILE A 124 -0.04 -22.34 -1.64
N GLU A 125 -0.35 -21.13 -1.19
CA GLU A 125 -1.70 -20.63 -0.95
C GLU A 125 -1.92 -19.30 -1.68
N GLU A 126 -3.07 -19.14 -2.32
CA GLU A 126 -3.48 -17.86 -2.90
C GLU A 126 -3.88 -16.89 -1.79
N THR A 127 -3.52 -15.61 -1.94
CA THR A 127 -3.83 -14.58 -0.95
C THR A 127 -4.94 -13.65 -1.43
N ALA A 128 -5.61 -12.98 -0.49
CA ALA A 128 -6.54 -11.89 -0.80
C ALA A 128 -5.85 -10.55 -1.11
N VAL A 129 -4.52 -10.55 -1.24
CA VAL A 129 -3.74 -9.33 -1.45
C VAL A 129 -3.87 -8.88 -2.90
N VAL A 130 -4.23 -7.62 -3.08
CA VAL A 130 -4.40 -6.99 -4.39
C VAL A 130 -3.67 -5.66 -4.41
N PHE A 131 -2.82 -5.48 -5.41
CA PHE A 131 -2.24 -4.19 -5.77
C PHE A 131 -3.24 -3.40 -6.61
N ARG A 132 -3.31 -2.09 -6.36
CA ARG A 132 -4.13 -1.14 -7.12
C ARG A 132 -3.98 -1.31 -8.65
N ASP A 133 -2.75 -1.39 -9.11
CA ASP A 133 -2.38 -1.50 -10.52
C ASP A 133 -0.94 -2.01 -10.66
N ARG A 134 -0.48 -2.16 -11.91
CA ARG A 134 0.89 -2.60 -12.23
C ARG A 134 1.94 -1.60 -11.75
N GLU A 135 1.68 -0.30 -11.84
CA GLU A 135 2.63 0.72 -11.40
C GLU A 135 2.84 0.67 -9.88
N HIS A 136 1.76 0.43 -9.12
CA HIS A 136 1.82 0.20 -7.70
C HIS A 136 2.66 -1.02 -7.34
N LEU A 137 2.48 -2.14 -8.04
CA LEU A 137 3.30 -3.33 -7.87
C LEU A 137 4.79 -3.04 -8.13
N MET A 138 5.12 -2.44 -9.28
CA MET A 138 6.51 -2.18 -9.66
C MET A 138 7.22 -1.27 -8.66
N ARG A 139 6.53 -0.23 -8.15
CA ARG A 139 7.06 0.64 -7.08
C ARG A 139 7.46 -0.14 -5.83
N ILE A 140 6.68 -1.14 -5.45
CA ILE A 140 6.96 -1.97 -4.27
C ILE A 140 8.14 -2.92 -4.55
N ILE A 141 8.20 -3.52 -5.74
CA ILE A 141 9.33 -4.38 -6.14
C ILE A 141 10.64 -3.59 -6.14
N GLU A 142 10.67 -2.41 -6.78
CA GLU A 142 11.85 -1.53 -6.79
C GLU A 142 12.30 -1.19 -5.37
N ARG A 143 11.36 -0.97 -4.45
CA ARG A 143 11.66 -0.70 -3.05
C ARG A 143 12.29 -1.89 -2.33
N ILE A 144 11.87 -3.12 -2.64
CA ILE A 144 12.45 -4.34 -2.08
C ILE A 144 13.86 -4.57 -2.63
N LEU A 145 14.09 -4.26 -3.91
CA LEU A 145 15.36 -4.51 -4.60
C LEU A 145 16.40 -3.41 -4.41
N SER A 146 15.99 -2.16 -4.19
CA SER A 146 16.88 -1.00 -4.02
C SER A 146 17.96 -1.19 -2.94
N PRO A 147 17.66 -1.70 -1.72
CA PRO A 147 18.66 -1.94 -0.68
C PRO A 147 19.62 -3.09 -1.06
N LEU A 148 19.16 -4.03 -1.91
CA LEU A 148 19.93 -5.18 -2.35
C LEU A 148 20.84 -4.85 -3.55
N GLY A 149 20.80 -3.60 -4.05
CA GLY A 149 21.52 -3.17 -5.24
C GLY A 149 21.04 -3.85 -6.52
N ARG A 150 19.86 -4.49 -6.49
CA ARG A 150 19.25 -5.16 -7.65
C ARG A 150 18.31 -4.19 -8.37
N ARG A 151 18.26 -4.27 -9.69
CA ARG A 151 17.33 -3.49 -10.52
C ARG A 151 16.29 -4.44 -11.11
N VAL A 152 15.11 -3.92 -11.39
CA VAL A 152 14.12 -4.64 -12.20
C VAL A 152 14.51 -4.42 -13.65
N ASP A 153 14.79 -5.50 -14.37
CA ASP A 153 14.94 -5.48 -15.82
C ASP A 153 13.59 -5.81 -16.45
N GLU A 154 13.26 -5.13 -17.57
CA GLU A 154 11.97 -5.16 -18.26
C GLU A 154 11.78 -6.40 -19.16
#